data_AF-A0A1G7ZLJ3-F1
#
_entry.id   AF-A0A1G7ZLJ3-F1
#
_cell.length_a   1.000
_cell.length_b   1.000
_cell.length_c   1.000
_cell.angle_alpha   90.00
_cell.angle_beta   90.00
_cell.angle_gamma   90.00
#
_symmetry.space_group_name_H-M   'P 1'
#
loop_
_entity.id
_entity.type
_entity.pdbx_description
1 polymer ?
#
loop_
_entity_poly.entity_id
_entity_poly.type
_entity_poly.pdbx_seq_one_letter_code
_entity_poly.pdbx_strand_id
1 'polypeptide(L)'
;MTTDSTPAAKPAQDPRALLKKLHETYPAFRDHAPLAIGIDKQLLARQSDIERKALRIALGMHTNSLRYLKTMEKATQRVDLDGQVVAEVTEEHRQHAAETLRERFRKDAERRKAQRLAEEQERQRTQKLNQLVEKFGKPRSS
;
A
#
# COMPACT_ATOMS: atom_id res chain seq x y z
N MET A 1 -10.23 -28.08 -37.35
CA MET A 1 -9.77 -28.65 -36.07
C MET A 1 -8.58 -27.85 -35.58
N THR A 2 -8.77 -27.03 -34.55
CA THR A 2 -7.79 -26.76 -33.48
C THR A 2 -8.54 -26.02 -32.37
N THR A 3 -8.44 -26.55 -31.16
CA THR A 3 -9.14 -26.17 -29.93
C THR A 3 -8.52 -24.93 -29.30
N ASP A 4 -9.31 -23.88 -29.09
CA ASP A 4 -8.99 -22.82 -28.13
C ASP A 4 -9.09 -23.40 -26.71
N SER A 5 -7.94 -23.64 -26.09
CA SER A 5 -7.85 -24.08 -24.71
C SER A 5 -7.67 -22.85 -23.83
N THR A 6 -8.78 -22.23 -23.44
CA THR A 6 -8.82 -21.19 -22.41
C THR A 6 -8.41 -21.83 -21.06
N PRO A 7 -7.30 -21.41 -20.41
CA PRO A 7 -6.90 -21.98 -19.14
C PRO A 7 -7.82 -21.45 -18.03
N ALA A 8 -8.48 -22.38 -17.33
CA ALA A 8 -9.31 -22.10 -16.17
C ALA A 8 -8.55 -21.27 -15.12
N ALA A 9 -8.97 -20.03 -14.93
CA ALA A 9 -8.41 -19.14 -13.93
C ALA A 9 -8.74 -19.67 -12.53
N LYS A 10 -7.72 -19.92 -11.71
CA LYS A 10 -7.86 -20.17 -10.27
C LYS A 10 -8.66 -19.02 -9.64
N PRO A 11 -9.49 -19.26 -8.61
CA PRO A 11 -10.22 -18.18 -7.94
C PRO A 11 -9.22 -17.12 -7.46
N ALA A 12 -9.48 -15.86 -7.83
CA ALA A 12 -8.59 -14.75 -7.54
C ALA A 12 -8.35 -14.67 -6.02
N GLN A 13 -7.14 -14.99 -5.57
CA GLN A 13 -6.79 -14.85 -4.16
C GLN A 13 -6.75 -13.36 -3.80
N ASP A 14 -7.41 -12.98 -2.70
CA ASP A 14 -7.34 -11.60 -2.19
C ASP A 14 -5.89 -11.29 -1.74
N PRO A 15 -5.20 -10.32 -2.38
CA PRO A 15 -3.83 -9.94 -2.02
C PRO A 15 -3.70 -9.46 -0.57
N ARG A 16 -4.74 -8.85 0.00
CA ARG A 16 -4.71 -8.38 1.39
C ARG A 16 -4.78 -9.53 2.37
N ALA A 17 -5.69 -10.48 2.13
CA ALA A 17 -5.79 -11.70 2.92
C ALA A 17 -4.48 -12.52 2.85
N LEU A 18 -3.90 -12.64 1.65
CA LEU A 18 -2.60 -13.28 1.45
C LEU A 18 -1.51 -12.57 2.26
N LEU A 19 -1.42 -11.24 2.19
CA LEU A 19 -0.43 -10.49 2.95
C LEU A 19 -0.59 -10.71 4.46
N LYS A 20 -1.83 -10.75 4.97
CA LYS A 20 -2.11 -11.05 6.38
C LYS A 20 -1.59 -12.45 6.77
N LYS A 21 -1.86 -13.46 5.95
CA LYS A 21 -1.34 -14.83 6.17
C LYS A 21 0.20 -14.83 6.20
N LEU A 22 0.86 -14.07 5.33
CA LEU A 22 2.32 -13.95 5.32
C LEU A 22 2.86 -13.31 6.61
N HIS A 23 2.17 -12.31 7.17
CA HIS A 23 2.54 -11.66 8.44
C HIS A 23 2.41 -12.60 9.64
N GLU A 24 1.41 -13.48 9.61
CA GLU A 24 1.21 -14.49 10.65
C GLU A 24 2.27 -15.60 10.54
N THR A 25 2.59 -16.02 9.33
CA THR A 25 3.49 -17.16 9.07
C THR A 25 4.97 -16.81 9.21
N TYR A 26 5.40 -15.65 8.69
CA TYR A 26 6.82 -15.32 8.54
C TYR A 26 7.22 -14.09 9.36
N PRO A 27 8.22 -14.21 10.25
CA PRO A 27 8.67 -13.08 11.07
C PRO A 27 9.22 -11.93 10.24
N ALA A 28 9.92 -12.23 9.13
CA ALA A 28 10.43 -11.23 8.20
C ALA A 28 9.33 -10.28 7.68
N PHE A 29 8.12 -10.79 7.42
CA PHE A 29 6.99 -9.97 7.00
C PHE A 29 6.34 -9.21 8.16
N ARG A 30 6.24 -9.84 9.32
CA ARG A 30 5.65 -9.27 10.53
C ARG A 30 6.41 -8.03 11.00
N ASP A 31 7.74 -8.11 10.99
CA ASP A 31 8.64 -7.06 11.44
C ASP A 31 8.98 -6.07 10.31
N HIS A 32 8.43 -6.29 9.11
CA HIS A 32 8.75 -5.53 7.90
C HIS A 32 10.27 -5.48 7.66
N ALA A 33 10.93 -6.62 7.88
CA ALA A 33 12.36 -6.74 7.69
C ALA A 33 12.73 -6.53 6.21
N PRO A 34 13.93 -6.00 5.91
CA PRO A 34 14.44 -5.85 4.55
C PRO A 34 14.48 -7.20 3.83
N LEU A 35 13.53 -7.45 2.94
CA LEU A 35 13.36 -8.76 2.32
C LEU A 35 14.46 -9.05 1.27
N ALA A 36 14.79 -10.33 1.14
CA ALA A 36 15.67 -10.86 0.10
C ALA A 36 15.14 -10.54 -1.31
N ILE A 37 16.07 -10.35 -2.26
CA ILE A 37 15.72 -10.25 -3.67
C ILE A 37 15.20 -11.61 -4.13
N GLY A 38 14.03 -11.64 -4.78
CA GLY A 38 13.40 -12.89 -5.22
C GLY A 38 12.63 -13.63 -4.13
N ILE A 39 12.20 -12.93 -3.07
CA ILE A 39 11.37 -13.50 -2.00
C ILE A 39 10.07 -14.14 -2.51
N ASP A 40 9.56 -13.67 -3.65
CA ASP A 40 8.41 -14.24 -4.35
C ASP A 40 8.66 -15.68 -4.80
N LYS A 41 9.86 -15.97 -5.33
CA LYS A 41 10.25 -17.33 -5.73
C LYS A 41 10.35 -18.25 -4.52
N GLN A 42 10.89 -17.77 -3.41
CA GLN A 42 10.98 -18.55 -2.18
C GLN A 42 9.58 -18.88 -1.63
N LEU A 43 8.67 -17.90 -1.65
CA LEU A 43 7.28 -18.11 -1.21
C LEU A 43 6.56 -19.13 -2.08
N LEU A 44 6.70 -19.02 -3.41
CA LEU A 44 6.10 -19.98 -4.35
C LEU A 44 6.70 -21.38 -4.25
N ALA A 45 7.98 -21.48 -3.86
CA ALA A 45 8.64 -22.77 -3.64
C ALA A 45 8.13 -23.47 -2.36
N ARG A 46 7.82 -22.71 -1.30
CA ARG A 46 7.25 -23.24 -0.05
C ARG A 46 5.75 -23.47 -0.11
N GLN A 47 5.04 -22.59 -0.82
CA GLN A 47 3.60 -22.56 -0.93
C GLN A 47 3.20 -22.42 -2.41
N SER A 48 3.03 -23.56 -3.07
CA SER A 48 2.63 -23.65 -4.48
C SER A 48 1.14 -23.34 -4.71
N ASP A 49 0.36 -23.24 -3.63
CA ASP A 49 -1.04 -22.82 -3.60
C ASP A 49 -1.22 -21.30 -3.79
N ILE A 50 -0.15 -20.51 -3.66
CA ILE A 50 -0.20 -19.06 -3.84
C ILE A 50 -0.26 -18.68 -5.33
N GLU A 51 -1.20 -17.81 -5.68
CA GLU A 51 -1.28 -17.22 -7.01
C GLU A 51 -0.21 -16.12 -7.20
N ARG A 52 0.64 -16.25 -8.23
CA ARG A 52 1.73 -15.30 -8.52
C ARG A 52 1.25 -13.85 -8.67
N LYS A 53 0.08 -13.64 -9.27
CA LYS A 53 -0.50 -12.31 -9.47
C LYS A 53 -0.89 -11.68 -8.14
N ALA A 54 -1.62 -12.41 -7.31
CA ALA A 54 -1.99 -11.96 -5.96
C ALA A 54 -0.74 -11.70 -5.10
N LEU A 55 0.28 -12.57 -5.19
CA LEU A 55 1.55 -12.40 -4.49
C LEU A 55 2.29 -11.13 -4.90
N ARG A 56 2.41 -10.83 -6.19
CA ARG A 56 3.05 -9.60 -6.66
C ARG A 56 2.34 -8.35 -6.13
N ILE A 57 1.01 -8.37 -6.09
CA ILE A 57 0.23 -7.26 -5.54
C ILE A 57 0.46 -7.15 -4.02
N ALA A 58 0.38 -8.26 -3.29
CA ALA A 58 0.60 -8.30 -1.84
C ALA A 58 2.01 -7.81 -1.45
N LEU A 59 3.04 -8.29 -2.16
CA LEU A 59 4.42 -7.84 -1.99
C LEU A 59 4.56 -6.36 -2.33
N GLY A 60 3.95 -5.90 -3.42
CA GLY A 60 3.90 -4.49 -3.77
C GLY A 60 3.28 -3.64 -2.67
N MET A 61 2.19 -4.09 -2.03
CA MET A 61 1.60 -3.38 -0.88
C MET A 61 2.52 -3.35 0.33
N HIS A 62 3.23 -4.45 0.61
CA HIS A 62 4.14 -4.57 1.74
C HIS A 62 5.40 -3.71 1.59
N THR A 63 6.08 -3.80 0.46
CA THR A 63 7.33 -3.07 0.20
C THR A 63 7.09 -1.57 0.04
N ASN A 64 5.88 -1.19 -0.39
CA ASN A 64 5.44 0.19 -0.40
C ASN A 64 4.86 0.67 0.95
N SER A 65 4.87 -0.13 2.01
CA SER A 65 4.36 0.35 3.30
C SER A 65 5.37 1.31 3.95
N LEU A 66 4.86 2.35 4.65
CA LEU A 66 5.73 3.30 5.38
C LEU A 66 6.63 2.61 6.39
N ARG A 67 6.11 1.56 7.05
CA ARG A 67 6.88 0.77 8.01
C ARG A 67 8.06 0.06 7.33
N TYR A 68 7.84 -0.53 6.16
CA TYR A 68 8.90 -1.18 5.38
C TYR A 68 9.94 -0.19 4.86
N LEU A 69 9.53 0.97 4.34
CA LEU A 69 10.49 1.97 3.87
C LEU A 69 11.37 2.49 5.03
N LYS A 70 10.80 2.63 6.24
CA LYS A 70 11.53 3.07 7.44
C LYS A 70 12.51 2.01 7.98
N THR A 71 12.14 0.72 7.92
CA THR A 71 13.07 -0.36 8.29
C THR A 71 14.18 -0.49 7.25
N MET A 72 13.85 -0.38 5.96
CA MET A 72 14.80 -0.42 4.85
C MET A 72 15.82 0.73 4.91
N GLU A 73 15.43 1.94 5.32
CA GLU A 73 16.33 3.08 5.50
C GLU A 73 17.48 2.78 6.48
N LYS A 74 17.23 1.98 7.52
CA LYS A 74 18.24 1.62 8.54
C LYS A 74 18.85 0.24 8.34
N ALA A 75 18.41 -0.48 7.32
CA ALA A 75 18.82 -1.85 7.08
C ALA A 75 20.22 -1.93 6.48
N THR A 76 21.08 -2.74 7.09
CA THR A 76 22.38 -3.12 6.54
C THR A 76 22.33 -4.45 5.81
N GLN A 77 21.40 -5.33 6.17
CA GLN A 77 21.33 -6.71 5.68
C GLN A 77 19.91 -7.06 5.29
N ARG A 78 19.75 -7.87 4.25
CA ARG A 78 18.50 -8.46 3.80
C ARG A 78 18.32 -9.82 4.40
N VAL A 79 17.09 -10.13 4.79
CA VAL A 79 16.71 -11.42 5.35
C VAL A 79 15.81 -12.20 4.41
N ASP A 80 15.93 -13.51 4.46
CA ASP A 80 15.00 -14.42 3.80
C ASP A 80 13.71 -14.65 4.60
N LEU A 81 12.92 -15.64 4.19
CA LEU A 81 11.68 -16.02 4.87
C LEU A 81 11.88 -16.58 6.28
N ASP A 82 13.04 -17.18 6.55
CA ASP A 82 13.40 -17.74 7.86
C ASP A 82 14.04 -16.70 8.78
N GLY A 83 14.31 -15.50 8.27
CA GLY A 83 15.01 -14.44 9.00
C GLY A 83 16.53 -14.56 8.92
N GLN A 84 17.06 -15.43 8.05
CA GLN A 84 18.50 -15.55 7.84
C GLN A 84 19.00 -14.45 6.93
N VAL A 85 20.17 -13.91 7.25
CA VAL A 85 20.84 -12.90 6.43
C VAL A 85 21.35 -13.54 5.16
N VAL A 86 20.86 -13.06 4.01
CA VAL A 86 21.20 -13.63 2.70
C VAL A 86 21.94 -12.65 1.79
N ALA A 87 21.83 -11.35 2.05
CA ALA A 87 22.51 -10.34 1.24
C ALA A 87 22.72 -9.06 2.04
N GLU A 88 23.66 -8.23 1.60
CA GLU A 88 23.83 -6.88 2.15
C GLU A 88 22.91 -5.89 1.44
N VAL A 89 22.43 -4.89 2.18
CA VAL A 89 21.75 -3.73 1.61
C VAL A 89 22.80 -2.68 1.30
N THR A 90 22.99 -2.39 0.02
CA THR A 90 23.85 -1.28 -0.42
C THR A 90 23.29 0.06 0.03
N GLU A 91 24.18 1.03 0.24
CA GLU A 91 23.82 2.40 0.62
C GLU A 91 22.84 3.03 -0.37
N GLU A 92 23.01 2.77 -1.67
CA GLU A 92 22.10 3.23 -2.73
C GLU A 92 20.65 2.78 -2.50
N HIS A 93 20.45 1.52 -2.09
CA HIS A 93 19.11 1.00 -1.79
C HIS A 93 18.51 1.66 -0.53
N ARG A 94 19.32 1.97 0.48
CA ARG A 94 18.88 2.72 1.66
C ARG A 94 18.47 4.15 1.29
N GLN A 95 19.31 4.83 0.51
CA GLN A 95 19.06 6.21 0.07
C GLN A 95 17.81 6.30 -0.79
N HIS A 96 17.64 5.38 -1.75
CA HIS A 96 16.44 5.31 -2.57
C HIS A 96 15.17 5.07 -1.71
N ALA A 97 15.25 4.22 -0.69
CA ALA A 97 14.14 4.01 0.24
C ALA A 97 13.80 5.28 1.04
N ALA A 98 14.80 5.99 1.54
CA ALA A 98 14.65 7.25 2.26
C ALA A 98 14.05 8.36 1.37
N GLU A 99 14.50 8.47 0.13
CA GLU A 99 13.97 9.43 -0.85
C GLU A 99 12.51 9.12 -1.19
N THR A 100 12.20 7.85 -1.48
CA THR A 100 10.82 7.40 -1.74
C THR A 100 9.90 7.71 -0.57
N LEU A 101 10.39 7.54 0.67
CA LEU A 101 9.66 7.87 1.89
C LEU A 101 9.38 9.39 1.96
N ARG A 102 10.41 10.23 1.74
CA ARG A 102 10.29 11.70 1.76
C ARG A 102 9.29 12.20 0.72
N GLU A 103 9.40 11.71 -0.51
CA GLU A 103 8.51 12.08 -1.62
C GLU A 103 7.05 11.70 -1.32
N ARG A 104 6.82 10.53 -0.69
CA ARG A 104 5.48 10.14 -0.25
C ARG A 104 4.92 11.05 0.84
N PHE A 105 5.71 11.36 1.86
CA PHE A 105 5.27 12.25 2.92
C PHE A 105 4.92 13.65 2.38
N ARG A 106 5.69 14.15 1.41
CA ARG A 106 5.38 15.41 0.71
C ARG A 106 4.03 15.33 -0.01
N LYS A 107 3.83 14.34 -0.88
CA LYS A 107 2.57 14.16 -1.63
C LYS A 107 1.36 13.95 -0.72
N ASP A 108 1.50 13.18 0.36
CA ASP A 108 0.42 12.96 1.31
C ASP A 108 0.07 14.23 2.08
N ALA A 109 1.07 15.03 2.47
CA ALA A 109 0.84 16.32 3.13
C ALA A 109 0.12 17.30 2.21
N GLU A 110 0.51 17.39 0.93
CA GLU A 110 -0.16 18.19 -0.08
C GLU A 110 -1.61 17.75 -0.30
N ARG A 111 -1.85 16.44 -0.46
CA ARG A 111 -3.21 15.90 -0.62
C ARG A 111 -4.09 16.23 0.58
N ARG A 112 -3.59 16.07 1.81
CA ARG A 112 -4.34 16.41 3.03
C ARG A 112 -4.63 17.90 3.13
N LYS A 113 -3.68 18.76 2.73
CA LYS A 113 -3.89 20.22 2.70
C LYS A 113 -4.97 20.59 1.67
N ALA A 114 -4.93 20.00 0.48
CA ALA A 114 -5.93 20.22 -0.55
C ALA A 114 -7.33 19.74 -0.12
N GLN A 115 -7.42 18.58 0.53
CA GLN A 115 -8.68 18.06 1.08
C GLN A 115 -9.27 18.99 2.14
N ARG A 116 -8.48 19.46 3.10
CA ARG A 116 -8.96 20.40 4.12
C ARG A 116 -9.45 21.71 3.51
N LEU A 117 -8.73 22.26 2.54
CA LEU A 117 -9.15 23.48 1.85
C LEU A 117 -10.47 23.28 1.09
N ALA A 118 -10.63 22.13 0.42
CA ALA A 118 -11.87 21.79 -0.26
C ALA A 118 -13.06 21.65 0.71
N GLU A 119 -12.87 20.96 1.83
CA GLU A 119 -13.87 20.81 2.89
C GLU A 119 -14.26 22.16 3.51
N GLU A 120 -13.30 23.04 3.75
CA GLU A 120 -13.56 24.41 4.24
C GLU A 120 -14.34 25.24 3.24
N GLN A 121 -14.01 25.15 1.94
CA GLN A 121 -14.74 25.83 0.88
C GLN A 121 -16.17 25.31 0.75
N GLU A 122 -16.37 23.99 0.85
CA GLU A 122 -17.69 23.37 0.83
C GLU A 122 -18.53 23.83 2.03
N ARG A 123 -17.95 23.82 3.24
CA ARG A 123 -18.63 24.32 4.45
C ARG A 123 -19.05 25.78 4.30
N GLN A 124 -18.17 26.63 3.81
CA GLN A 124 -18.48 28.05 3.57
C GLN A 124 -19.59 28.21 2.52
N ARG A 125 -19.56 27.42 1.46
CA ARG A 125 -20.59 27.43 0.41
C ARG A 125 -21.94 27.02 0.97
N THR A 126 -22.00 25.95 1.75
CA THR A 126 -23.23 25.45 2.38
C THR A 126 -23.78 26.44 3.42
N GLN A 127 -22.92 27.07 4.23
CA GLN A 127 -23.33 28.12 5.16
C GLN A 127 -23.94 29.32 4.44
N LYS A 128 -23.29 29.82 3.37
CA LYS A 128 -23.83 30.92 2.56
C LYS A 128 -25.16 30.55 1.94
N LEU A 129 -25.28 29.34 1.39
CA LEU A 129 -26.53 28.86 0.80
C LEU A 129 -27.67 28.83 1.84
N ASN A 130 -27.41 28.31 3.04
CA ASN A 130 -28.38 28.29 4.12
C ASN A 130 -28.81 29.72 4.52
N GLN A 131 -27.87 30.66 4.66
CA GLN A 131 -28.19 32.06 4.96
C GLN A 131 -29.08 32.71 3.89
N LEU A 132 -28.85 32.41 2.61
CA LEU A 132 -29.71 32.90 1.52
C LEU A 132 -31.12 32.29 1.60
N VAL A 133 -31.22 30.99 1.88
CA VAL A 133 -32.51 30.31 2.06
C VAL A 133 -33.27 30.88 3.27
N GLU A 134 -32.60 31.16 4.39
CA GLU A 134 -33.23 31.78 5.56
C GLU A 134 -33.72 33.21 5.27
N LYS A 135 -32.94 33.99 4.52
CA LYS A 135 -33.25 35.39 4.20
C LYS A 135 -34.36 35.55 3.16
N PHE A 136 -34.43 34.66 2.17
CA PHE A 136 -35.35 34.78 1.03
C PHE A 136 -36.44 33.70 0.98
N GLY A 137 -36.33 32.64 1.79
CA GLY A 137 -37.25 31.50 1.80
C GLY A 137 -38.37 31.61 2.83
N LYS A 138 -38.43 32.67 3.67
CA LYS A 138 -39.59 32.90 4.54
C LYS A 138 -40.79 33.33 3.66
N PRO A 139 -41.87 32.55 3.56
CA PRO A 139 -43.05 33.01 2.84
C PRO A 139 -43.61 34.24 3.57
N ARG A 140 -43.81 35.33 2.82
CA ARG A 140 -44.71 36.41 3.24
C ARG A 140 -46.11 35.81 3.33
N SER A 141 -46.46 35.25 4.49
CA SER A 141 -47.84 34.91 4.81
C SER A 141 -48.61 36.21 5.01
N SER A 142 -49.63 36.39 4.17
CA SER A 142 -50.66 37.43 4.21
C SER A 142 -51.30 37.64 5.58
#